data_AF-A0A932LIV0-F1
#
_entry.id   AF-A0A932LIV0-F1
#
_cell.length_a   1.000
_cell.length_b   1.000
_cell.length_c   1.000
_cell.angle_alpha   90.00
_cell.angle_beta   90.00
_cell.angle_gamma   90.00
#
_symmetry.space_group_name_H-M   'P 1'
#
loop_
_entity.id
_entity.type
_entity.pdbx_description
1 polymer ?
#
loop_
_entity_poly.entity_id
_entity_poly.type
_entity_poly.pdbx_seq_one_letter_code
_entity_poly.pdbx_strand_id
1 'polypeptide(L)'
;MKKQSLTSRSASLARERLRRRYRPADVRILFVGESPPASGRFFYRADSGLYRAIRDAFEIAFPGIKETDFLASFQALGCYLVDLCGIPVDRMEPRRRKRTCQDGELRLSRVMERLRPKCIVTVVRSIEANVRRSRRRANWDGNHLELPYPGRWLRHRVAFTQALVPVLAKELSIVKDRQMRKPNGRLRTEVTGKKYSEVQQHD
;
A
#
# COMPACT_ATOMS: atom_id res chain seq x y z
N MET A 1 -32.17 18.39 2.09
CA MET A 1 -30.84 18.06 1.50
C MET A 1 -29.67 17.96 2.49
N LYS A 2 -29.86 17.95 3.84
CA LYS A 2 -28.74 17.94 4.82
C LYS A 2 -28.20 16.55 5.21
N LYS A 3 -28.97 15.46 5.09
CA LYS A 3 -28.58 14.11 5.56
C LYS A 3 -27.52 13.40 4.70
N GLN A 4 -27.49 13.61 3.38
CA GLN A 4 -26.47 13.00 2.49
C GLN A 4 -25.05 13.58 2.69
N SER A 5 -24.94 14.80 3.22
CA SER A 5 -23.65 15.47 3.44
C SER A 5 -22.88 14.90 4.65
N LEU A 6 -23.60 14.62 5.76
CA LEU A 6 -23.00 14.12 7.00
C LEU A 6 -22.52 12.66 6.89
N THR A 7 -23.28 11.81 6.19
CA THR A 7 -22.90 10.40 5.97
C THR A 7 -21.68 10.26 5.09
N SER A 8 -21.57 11.07 4.03
CA SER A 8 -20.39 11.13 3.15
C SER A 8 -19.13 11.58 3.89
N ARG A 9 -19.24 12.59 4.76
CA ARG A 9 -18.12 13.07 5.58
C ARG A 9 -17.66 12.02 6.61
N SER A 10 -18.60 11.36 7.30
CA SER A 10 -18.29 10.28 8.24
C SER A 10 -17.57 9.11 7.56
N ALA A 11 -18.06 8.68 6.39
CA ALA A 11 -17.43 7.63 5.60
C ALA A 11 -16.02 8.00 5.12
N SER A 12 -15.79 9.24 4.71
CA SER A 12 -14.46 9.74 4.34
C SER A 12 -13.50 9.71 5.54
N LEU A 13 -13.94 10.18 6.72
CA LEU A 13 -13.14 10.13 7.95
C LEU A 13 -12.81 8.69 8.37
N ALA A 14 -13.77 7.76 8.28
CA ALA A 14 -13.53 6.36 8.58
C ALA A 14 -12.48 5.73 7.65
N ARG A 15 -12.53 6.05 6.35
CA ARG A 15 -11.49 5.61 5.38
C ARG A 15 -10.12 6.17 5.71
N GLU A 16 -10.03 7.46 6.00
CA GLU A 16 -8.74 8.09 6.34
C GLU A 16 -8.17 7.55 7.67
N ARG A 17 -9.02 7.27 8.66
CA ARG A 17 -8.61 6.58 9.91
C ARG A 17 -8.07 5.19 9.62
N LEU A 18 -8.78 4.39 8.82
CA LEU A 18 -8.34 3.06 8.41
C LEU A 18 -7.03 3.13 7.62
N ARG A 19 -6.89 4.07 6.67
CA ARG A 19 -5.66 4.30 5.91
C ARG A 19 -4.47 4.58 6.82
N ARG A 20 -4.65 5.42 7.85
CA ARG A 20 -3.58 5.78 8.78
C ARG A 20 -3.05 4.58 9.57
N ARG A 21 -3.87 3.57 9.87
CA ARG A 21 -3.43 2.35 10.58
C ARG A 21 -2.37 1.56 9.81
N TYR A 22 -2.42 1.62 8.48
CA TYR A 22 -1.48 0.94 7.60
C TYR A 22 -0.37 1.86 7.09
N ARG A 23 -0.18 3.04 7.69
CA ARG A 23 0.94 3.92 7.33
C ARG A 23 2.23 3.34 7.94
N PRO A 24 3.27 3.07 7.14
CA PRO A 24 4.57 2.71 7.68
C PRO A 24 5.30 3.93 8.26
N ALA A 25 6.28 3.68 9.14
CA ALA A 25 7.13 4.74 9.67
C ALA A 25 7.95 5.42 8.56
N ASP A 26 8.53 4.63 7.66
CA ASP A 26 9.22 5.06 6.44
C ASP A 26 8.42 4.61 5.21
N VAL A 27 7.96 5.57 4.40
CA VAL A 27 7.23 5.27 3.17
C VAL A 27 8.23 5.18 2.03
N ARG A 28 8.54 3.97 1.56
CA ARG A 28 9.45 3.74 0.44
C ARG A 28 8.73 3.91 -0.90
N ILE A 29 7.57 3.27 -1.05
CA ILE A 29 6.74 3.35 -2.25
C ILE A 29 5.41 3.97 -1.89
N LEU A 30 5.10 5.12 -2.50
CA LEU A 30 3.81 5.77 -2.40
C LEU A 30 2.96 5.48 -3.65
N PHE A 31 1.95 4.64 -3.50
CA PHE A 31 0.92 4.42 -4.49
C PHE A 31 -0.09 5.57 -4.46
N VAL A 32 -0.46 6.08 -5.64
CA VAL A 32 -1.39 7.21 -5.79
C VAL A 32 -2.55 6.80 -6.69
N GLY A 33 -3.72 6.65 -6.07
CA GLY A 33 -5.02 6.50 -6.74
C GLY A 33 -5.67 7.86 -7.05
N GLU A 34 -6.76 7.84 -7.82
CA GLU A 34 -7.51 9.06 -8.11
C GLU A 34 -8.40 9.48 -6.95
N SER A 35 -9.24 8.56 -6.46
CA SER A 35 -10.22 8.80 -5.41
C SER A 35 -10.70 7.48 -4.81
N PRO A 36 -11.22 7.48 -3.57
CA PRO A 36 -11.99 6.35 -3.07
C PRO A 36 -13.25 6.17 -3.93
N PRO A 37 -13.64 4.93 -4.30
CA PRO A 37 -14.80 4.72 -5.17
C PRO A 37 -16.12 5.02 -4.43
N ALA A 38 -17.13 5.49 -5.16
CA ALA A 38 -18.47 5.73 -4.59
C ALA A 38 -19.12 4.42 -4.08
N SER A 39 -18.70 3.27 -4.61
CA SER A 39 -19.17 1.94 -4.22
C SER A 39 -18.93 1.55 -2.75
N GLY A 40 -18.06 2.26 -2.02
CA GLY A 40 -17.75 1.92 -0.63
C GLY A 40 -16.55 0.98 -0.44
N ARG A 41 -16.16 0.24 -1.50
CA ARG A 41 -14.94 -0.58 -1.53
C ARG A 41 -13.70 0.27 -1.27
N PHE A 42 -12.66 -0.33 -0.69
CA PHE A 42 -11.46 0.39 -0.30
C PHE A 42 -10.25 -0.53 -0.25
N PHE A 43 -9.08 -0.04 -0.69
CA PHE A 43 -7.85 -0.82 -0.71
C PHE A 43 -7.54 -1.46 0.65
N TYR A 44 -7.60 -0.68 1.72
CA TYR A 44 -7.29 -1.14 3.09
C TYR A 44 -8.41 -1.95 3.76
N ARG A 45 -9.50 -2.27 3.04
CA ARG A 45 -10.50 -3.25 3.45
C ARG A 45 -10.32 -4.60 2.76
N ALA A 46 -9.28 -4.75 1.93
CA ALA A 46 -9.03 -5.94 1.12
C ALA A 46 -10.16 -6.31 0.15
N ASP A 47 -11.08 -5.39 -0.16
CA ASP A 47 -12.32 -5.67 -0.92
C ASP A 47 -12.36 -4.98 -2.30
N SER A 48 -11.25 -4.38 -2.74
CA SER A 48 -11.17 -3.63 -4.00
C SER A 48 -10.44 -4.38 -5.12
N GLY A 49 -10.76 -4.08 -6.38
CA GLY A 49 -10.02 -4.64 -7.52
C GLY A 49 -8.54 -4.21 -7.54
N LEU A 50 -8.26 -2.98 -7.09
CA LEU A 50 -6.90 -2.49 -6.94
C LEU A 50 -6.10 -3.26 -5.90
N TYR A 51 -6.74 -3.63 -4.77
CA TYR A 51 -6.14 -4.48 -3.76
C TYR A 51 -5.65 -5.80 -4.35
N ARG A 52 -6.54 -6.53 -5.04
CA ARG A 52 -6.21 -7.82 -5.65
C ARG A 52 -5.06 -7.68 -6.66
N ALA A 53 -5.13 -6.69 -7.54
CA ALA A 53 -4.09 -6.49 -8.55
C ALA A 53 -2.71 -6.14 -7.98
N ILE A 54 -2.64 -5.30 -6.94
CA ILE A 54 -1.37 -5.01 -6.26
C ILE A 54 -0.89 -6.26 -5.53
N ARG A 55 -1.76 -6.97 -4.81
CA ARG A 55 -1.41 -8.21 -4.12
C ARG A 55 -0.79 -9.22 -5.08
N ASP A 56 -1.41 -9.49 -6.23
CA ASP A 56 -0.88 -10.46 -7.19
C ASP A 56 0.52 -10.04 -7.70
N ALA A 57 0.75 -8.74 -7.94
CA ALA A 57 2.07 -8.26 -8.32
C ALA A 57 3.11 -8.46 -7.21
N PHE A 58 2.72 -8.31 -5.95
CA PHE A 58 3.58 -8.61 -4.80
C PHE A 58 3.84 -10.11 -4.64
N GLU A 59 2.85 -10.98 -4.86
CA GLU A 59 3.03 -12.43 -4.82
C GLU A 59 4.02 -12.90 -5.89
N ILE A 60 3.96 -12.32 -7.10
CA ILE A 60 4.93 -12.59 -8.17
C ILE A 60 6.34 -12.10 -7.78
N ALA A 61 6.46 -10.88 -7.26
CA ALA A 61 7.75 -10.33 -6.84
C ALA A 61 8.33 -11.03 -5.60
N PHE A 62 7.46 -11.53 -4.71
CA PHE A 62 7.79 -12.11 -3.42
C PHE A 62 6.88 -13.31 -3.10
N PRO A 63 7.21 -14.52 -3.61
CA PRO A 63 6.38 -15.72 -3.44
C PRO A 63 6.08 -16.16 -2.00
N GLY A 64 6.76 -15.58 -1.00
CA GLY A 64 6.52 -15.86 0.42
C GLY A 64 5.43 -15.01 1.07
N ILE A 65 4.84 -14.03 0.38
CA ILE A 65 3.76 -13.19 0.91
C ILE A 65 2.41 -13.92 0.72
N LYS A 66 1.69 -14.15 1.82
CA LYS A 66 0.35 -14.77 1.81
C LYS A 66 -0.76 -13.72 1.78
N GLU A 67 -1.92 -14.06 1.21
CA GLU A 67 -3.08 -13.17 1.10
C GLU A 67 -3.55 -12.61 2.46
N THR A 68 -3.64 -13.46 3.49
CA THR A 68 -4.12 -13.07 4.83
C THR A 68 -3.26 -12.00 5.49
N ASP A 69 -1.98 -11.94 5.13
CA ASP A 69 -1.00 -11.04 5.72
C ASP A 69 -0.56 -9.93 4.76
N PHE A 70 -1.23 -9.80 3.60
CA PHE A 70 -0.75 -8.91 2.54
C PHE A 70 -0.73 -7.44 2.97
N LEU A 71 -1.77 -6.91 3.64
CA LEU A 71 -1.74 -5.51 4.10
C LEU A 71 -0.66 -5.26 5.15
N ALA A 72 -0.39 -6.24 6.02
CA ALA A 72 0.68 -6.17 7.00
C ALA A 72 2.05 -6.18 6.31
N SER A 73 2.23 -7.03 5.29
CA SER A 73 3.43 -7.11 4.47
C SER A 73 3.63 -5.83 3.65
N PHE A 74 2.57 -5.31 3.05
CA PHE A 74 2.55 -4.04 2.32
C PHE A 74 3.03 -2.89 3.21
N GLN A 75 2.51 -2.80 4.44
CA GLN A 75 2.99 -1.84 5.43
C GLN A 75 4.44 -2.10 5.85
N ALA A 76 4.80 -3.34 6.21
CA ALA A 76 6.14 -3.69 6.68
C ALA A 76 7.22 -3.42 5.63
N LEU A 77 6.90 -3.55 4.35
CA LEU A 77 7.78 -3.22 3.22
C LEU A 77 7.87 -1.72 2.93
N GLY A 78 7.19 -0.87 3.71
CA GLY A 78 7.20 0.58 3.52
C GLY A 78 6.29 1.06 2.39
N CYS A 79 5.28 0.28 2.00
CA CYS A 79 4.34 0.70 0.96
C CYS A 79 3.12 1.40 1.56
N TYR A 80 2.67 2.46 0.89
CA TYR A 80 1.51 3.22 1.32
C TYR A 80 0.67 3.67 0.12
N LEU A 81 -0.65 3.69 0.26
CA LEU A 81 -1.58 4.10 -0.78
C LEU A 81 -2.40 5.29 -0.32
N VAL A 82 -2.34 6.36 -1.10
CA VAL A 82 -3.15 7.56 -0.94
C VAL A 82 -3.94 7.84 -2.22
N ASP A 83 -4.94 8.70 -2.11
CA ASP A 83 -5.69 9.18 -3.26
C ASP A 83 -5.33 10.64 -3.54
N LEU A 84 -5.35 11.05 -4.81
CA LEU A 84 -5.28 12.46 -5.21
C LEU A 84 -6.45 13.24 -4.57
N CYS A 85 -7.66 12.73 -4.72
CA CYS A 85 -8.88 13.32 -4.18
C CYS A 85 -9.29 12.64 -2.87
N GLY A 86 -9.73 13.43 -1.88
CA GLY A 86 -10.26 12.90 -0.61
C GLY A 86 -11.72 12.41 -0.68
N ILE A 87 -12.39 12.64 -1.81
CA ILE A 87 -13.80 12.32 -2.03
C ILE A 87 -13.97 11.51 -3.32
N PRO A 88 -15.01 10.68 -3.44
CA PRO A 88 -15.30 9.97 -4.69
C PRO A 88 -15.54 10.93 -5.86
N VAL A 89 -14.88 10.66 -6.99
CA VAL A 89 -15.06 11.43 -8.24
C VAL A 89 -15.54 10.57 -9.42
N ASP A 90 -15.68 9.26 -9.24
CA ASP A 90 -16.03 8.27 -10.26
C ASP A 90 -17.43 8.46 -10.87
N ARG A 91 -18.34 9.14 -10.15
CA ARG A 91 -19.69 9.49 -10.60
C ARG A 91 -19.88 10.99 -10.90
N MET A 92 -18.79 11.76 -10.94
CA MET A 92 -18.86 13.19 -11.27
C MET A 92 -18.81 13.41 -12.78
N GLU A 93 -19.52 14.45 -13.24
CA GLU A 93 -19.38 14.99 -14.58
C GLU A 93 -17.91 15.31 -14.92
N PRO A 94 -17.43 15.08 -16.15
CA PRO A 94 -16.02 15.18 -16.50
C PRO A 94 -15.36 16.52 -16.13
N ARG A 95 -16.08 17.65 -16.36
CA ARG A 95 -15.58 18.99 -16.01
C ARG A 95 -15.41 19.16 -14.51
N ARG A 96 -16.35 18.66 -13.71
CA ARG A 96 -16.30 18.72 -12.24
C ARG A 96 -15.22 17.79 -11.70
N ARG A 97 -15.12 16.56 -12.21
CA ARG A 97 -14.06 15.61 -11.88
C ARG A 97 -12.68 16.23 -12.11
N LYS A 98 -12.47 16.87 -13.28
CA LYS A 98 -11.21 17.54 -13.62
C LYS A 98 -10.84 18.61 -12.59
N ARG A 99 -11.79 19.49 -12.22
CA ARG A 99 -11.57 20.52 -11.18
C ARG A 99 -11.24 19.90 -9.83
N THR A 100 -12.01 18.92 -9.37
CA THR A 100 -11.75 18.22 -8.10
C THR A 100 -10.36 17.57 -8.07
N CYS A 101 -9.92 16.97 -9.18
CA CYS A 101 -8.58 16.41 -9.29
C CYS A 101 -7.49 17.50 -9.27
N GLN A 102 -7.74 18.67 -9.86
CA GLN A 102 -6.82 19.81 -9.79
C GLN A 102 -6.69 20.35 -8.36
N ASP A 103 -7.80 20.47 -7.64
CA ASP A 103 -7.81 20.92 -6.24
C ASP A 103 -7.08 19.92 -5.32
N GLY A 104 -7.12 18.63 -5.66
CA GLY A 104 -6.41 17.56 -4.96
C GLY A 104 -4.88 17.65 -5.04
N GLU A 105 -4.32 18.41 -5.99
CA GLU A 105 -2.87 18.46 -6.21
C GLU A 105 -2.11 19.07 -5.03
N LEU A 106 -2.66 20.11 -4.40
CA LEU A 106 -2.03 20.75 -3.23
C LEU A 106 -2.03 19.80 -2.03
N ARG A 107 -3.08 18.99 -1.88
CA ARG A 107 -3.13 17.95 -0.84
C ARG A 107 -2.04 16.91 -1.09
N LEU A 108 -1.92 16.46 -2.33
CA LEU A 108 -0.96 15.43 -2.70
C LEU A 108 0.49 15.92 -2.60
N SER A 109 0.79 17.18 -2.95
CA SER A 109 2.14 17.73 -2.79
C SER A 109 2.58 17.74 -1.32
N ARG A 110 1.71 18.18 -0.41
CA ARG A 110 1.96 18.15 1.05
C ARG A 110 2.16 16.72 1.58
N VAL A 111 1.50 15.74 0.99
CA VAL A 111 1.72 14.33 1.31
C VAL A 111 3.11 13.90 0.83
N MET A 112 3.52 14.24 -0.39
CA MET A 112 4.86 13.93 -0.91
C MET A 112 5.97 14.61 -0.10
N GLU A 113 5.80 15.88 0.28
CA GLU A 113 6.74 16.64 1.13
C GLU A 113 6.91 16.00 2.51
N ARG A 114 5.82 15.52 3.11
CA ARG A 114 5.84 14.93 4.44
C ARG A 114 6.37 13.50 4.44
N LEU A 115 6.01 12.72 3.43
CA LEU A 115 6.35 11.30 3.35
C LEU A 115 7.72 11.06 2.71
N ARG A 116 8.20 11.99 1.87
CA ARG A 116 9.46 11.90 1.11
C ARG A 116 9.71 10.49 0.55
N PRO A 117 8.77 9.91 -0.21
CA PRO A 117 8.92 8.54 -0.67
C PRO A 117 10.09 8.40 -1.63
N LYS A 118 10.69 7.21 -1.70
CA LYS A 118 11.77 6.91 -2.69
C LYS A 118 11.20 6.74 -4.09
N CYS A 119 10.02 6.14 -4.17
CA CYS A 119 9.31 5.90 -5.42
C CYS A 119 7.84 6.27 -5.29
N ILE A 120 7.28 6.83 -6.36
CA ILE A 120 5.85 7.09 -6.51
C ILE A 120 5.31 6.20 -7.63
N VAL A 121 4.16 5.56 -7.39
CA VAL A 121 3.46 4.75 -8.39
C VAL A 121 2.05 5.31 -8.59
N THR A 122 1.78 5.91 -9.75
CA THR A 122 0.43 6.32 -10.11
C THR A 122 -0.35 5.12 -10.64
N VAL A 123 -1.45 4.74 -10.01
CA VAL A 123 -2.21 3.52 -10.38
C VAL A 123 -3.30 3.75 -11.42
N VAL A 124 -3.42 4.98 -11.95
CA VAL A 124 -4.36 5.33 -13.02
C VAL A 124 -3.82 6.46 -13.88
N ARG A 125 -3.57 6.20 -15.17
CA ARG A 125 -2.99 7.18 -16.11
C ARG A 125 -3.75 8.51 -16.21
N SER A 126 -5.07 8.53 -16.00
CA SER A 126 -5.85 9.77 -16.14
C SER A 126 -5.48 10.88 -15.16
N ILE A 127 -4.78 10.57 -14.06
CA ILE A 127 -4.33 11.58 -13.08
C ILE A 127 -2.84 11.92 -13.19
N GLU A 128 -2.14 11.37 -14.17
CA GLU A 128 -0.70 11.53 -14.35
C GLU A 128 -0.27 13.01 -14.28
N ALA A 129 -0.94 13.86 -15.07
CA ALA A 129 -0.64 15.28 -15.11
C ALA A 129 -0.82 15.97 -13.74
N ASN A 130 -1.80 15.54 -12.94
CA ASN A 130 -2.01 16.04 -11.58
C ASN A 130 -0.89 15.59 -10.64
N VAL A 131 -0.48 14.31 -10.72
CA VAL A 131 0.63 13.78 -9.93
C VAL A 131 1.93 14.50 -10.29
N ARG A 132 2.21 14.71 -11.58
CA ARG A 132 3.39 15.45 -12.06
C ARG A 132 3.41 16.90 -11.55
N ARG A 133 2.27 17.60 -11.55
CA ARG A 133 2.15 18.94 -10.95
C ARG A 133 2.37 18.93 -9.44
N SER A 134 1.86 17.91 -8.74
CA SER A 134 2.03 17.75 -7.29
C SER A 134 3.50 17.48 -6.93
N ARG A 135 4.20 16.64 -7.70
CA ARG A 135 5.64 16.37 -7.56
C ARG A 135 6.47 17.64 -7.68
N ARG A 136 6.22 18.46 -8.70
CA ARG A 136 6.92 19.75 -8.89
C ARG A 136 6.72 20.68 -7.71
N ARG A 137 5.49 20.80 -7.20
CA ARG A 137 5.20 21.62 -6.00
C ARG A 137 5.92 21.11 -4.76
N ALA A 138 6.02 19.80 -4.61
CA ALA A 138 6.70 19.14 -3.50
C ALA A 138 8.23 19.14 -3.61
N ASN A 139 8.79 19.72 -4.69
CA ASN A 139 10.20 19.59 -5.06
C ASN A 139 10.70 18.13 -4.94
N TRP A 140 9.92 17.21 -5.50
CA TRP A 140 10.18 15.78 -5.43
C TRP A 140 10.66 15.24 -6.78
N ASP A 141 11.85 14.65 -6.78
CA ASP A 141 12.65 14.27 -7.94
C ASP A 141 12.95 12.76 -8.05
N GLY A 142 12.35 11.95 -7.17
CA GLY A 142 12.54 10.50 -7.17
C GLY A 142 11.86 9.74 -8.33
N ASN A 143 11.93 8.40 -8.25
CA ASN A 143 11.44 7.47 -9.29
C ASN A 143 9.91 7.46 -9.39
N HIS A 144 9.35 7.85 -10.53
CA HIS A 144 7.91 7.82 -10.75
C HIS A 144 7.53 6.81 -11.83
N LEU A 145 6.67 5.85 -11.46
CA LEU A 145 6.06 4.87 -12.35
C LEU A 145 4.58 5.18 -12.58
N GLU A 146 4.13 5.02 -13.82
CA GLU A 146 2.76 5.32 -14.23
C GLU A 146 2.08 4.08 -14.80
N LEU A 147 0.96 3.69 -14.21
CA LEU A 147 0.29 2.43 -14.52
C LEU A 147 -1.15 2.65 -14.96
N PRO A 148 -1.67 1.80 -15.88
CA PRO A 148 -3.09 1.77 -16.17
C PRO A 148 -3.87 1.22 -14.96
N TYR A 149 -5.13 1.63 -14.79
CA TYR A 149 -5.95 1.06 -13.72
C TYR A 149 -6.25 -0.42 -13.98
N PRO A 150 -5.92 -1.35 -13.05
CA PRO A 150 -5.94 -2.78 -13.33
C PRO A 150 -7.34 -3.42 -13.16
N GLY A 151 -8.32 -2.70 -12.61
CA GLY A 151 -9.58 -3.30 -12.18
C GLY A 151 -10.66 -3.45 -13.26
N ARG A 152 -10.43 -3.04 -14.52
CA ARG A 152 -11.47 -3.04 -15.57
C ARG A 152 -11.17 -3.97 -16.75
N TRP A 153 -9.92 -4.09 -17.18
CA TRP A 153 -9.55 -4.80 -18.40
C TRP A 153 -8.38 -5.74 -18.15
N LEU A 154 -8.45 -6.98 -18.65
CA LEU A 154 -7.38 -7.97 -18.48
C LEU A 154 -6.03 -7.44 -18.98
N ARG A 155 -6.00 -6.83 -20.18
CA ARG A 155 -4.79 -6.21 -20.73
C ARG A 155 -4.19 -5.13 -19.84
N HIS A 156 -5.01 -4.38 -19.09
CA HIS A 156 -4.50 -3.39 -18.13
C HIS A 156 -3.93 -4.07 -16.90
N ARG A 157 -4.54 -5.17 -16.42
CA ARG A 157 -4.00 -5.95 -15.31
C ARG A 157 -2.64 -6.55 -15.67
N VAL A 158 -2.50 -7.12 -16.87
CA VAL A 158 -1.22 -7.64 -17.38
C VAL A 158 -0.17 -6.52 -17.44
N ALA A 159 -0.48 -5.40 -18.09
CA ALA A 159 0.45 -4.27 -18.19
C ALA A 159 0.81 -3.67 -16.81
N PHE A 160 -0.16 -3.59 -15.90
CA PHE A 160 0.05 -3.15 -14.51
C PHE A 160 1.06 -4.06 -13.80
N THR A 161 0.84 -5.38 -13.84
CA THR A 161 1.70 -6.35 -13.19
C THR A 161 3.10 -6.38 -13.80
N GLN A 162 3.22 -6.43 -15.13
CA GLN A 162 4.50 -6.47 -15.83
C GLN A 162 5.39 -5.26 -15.51
N ALA A 163 4.79 -4.08 -15.36
CA ALA A 163 5.52 -2.86 -15.04
C ALA A 163 5.80 -2.69 -13.53
N LEU A 164 4.90 -3.16 -12.65
CA LEU A 164 5.05 -3.00 -11.21
C LEU A 164 6.08 -3.97 -10.62
N VAL A 165 6.10 -5.24 -11.05
CA VAL A 165 6.97 -6.29 -10.48
C VAL A 165 8.46 -5.89 -10.44
N PRO A 166 9.06 -5.37 -11.54
CA PRO A 166 10.46 -4.94 -11.52
C PRO A 166 10.75 -3.81 -10.53
N VAL A 167 9.82 -2.86 -10.38
CA VAL A 167 9.96 -1.76 -9.42
C VAL A 167 9.88 -2.27 -7.99
N LEU A 168 8.99 -3.22 -7.70
CA LEU A 168 8.94 -3.87 -6.38
C LEU A 168 10.25 -4.58 -6.06
N ALA A 169 10.77 -5.38 -6.99
CA ALA A 169 12.04 -6.10 -6.80
C ALA A 169 13.20 -5.12 -6.56
N LYS A 170 13.29 -4.04 -7.34
CA LYS A 170 14.34 -3.02 -7.22
C LYS A 170 14.25 -2.25 -5.89
N GLU A 171 13.08 -1.73 -5.55
CA GLU A 171 12.93 -0.77 -4.45
C GLU A 171 12.84 -1.47 -3.08
N LEU A 172 12.52 -2.77 -3.03
CA LEU A 172 12.25 -3.50 -1.78
C LEU A 172 13.21 -4.67 -1.47
N SER A 173 14.09 -5.06 -2.40
CA SER A 173 15.08 -6.14 -2.20
C SER A 173 15.88 -5.99 -0.89
N ILE A 174 16.40 -4.80 -0.63
CA ILE A 174 17.20 -4.49 0.58
C ILE A 174 16.39 -4.63 1.88
N VAL A 175 15.07 -4.36 1.84
CA VAL A 175 14.20 -4.45 3.01
C VAL A 175 13.88 -5.90 3.33
N LYS A 176 13.61 -6.70 2.29
CA LYS A 176 13.36 -8.14 2.43
C LYS A 176 14.54 -8.84 3.10
N ASP A 177 15.77 -8.53 2.68
CA ASP A 177 16.98 -9.15 3.24
C ASP A 177 17.14 -8.82 4.74
N ARG A 178 16.82 -7.60 5.15
CA ARG A 178 16.85 -7.19 6.57
C ARG A 178 15.74 -7.85 7.39
N GLN A 179 14.56 -8.10 6.81
CA GLN A 179 13.45 -8.76 7.50
C GLN A 179 13.67 -10.27 7.62
N MET A 180 14.26 -10.91 6.61
CA MET A 180 14.59 -12.35 6.59
C MET A 180 15.80 -12.70 7.49
N ARG A 181 16.66 -11.72 7.79
CA ARG A 181 17.82 -11.88 8.69
C ARG A 181 17.50 -11.68 10.18
N LYS A 182 16.26 -11.40 10.58
CA LYS A 182 15.91 -11.44 12.00
C LYS A 182 16.04 -12.89 12.49
N PRO A 183 16.97 -13.21 13.41
CA PRO A 183 17.11 -14.58 13.89
C PRO A 183 15.81 -14.94 14.60
N ASN A 184 15.29 -16.13 14.31
CA ASN A 184 14.23 -16.77 15.07
C ASN A 184 14.65 -16.82 16.55
N GLY A 185 14.20 -15.83 17.32
CA GLY A 185 14.32 -15.84 18.77
C GLY A 185 13.42 -16.92 19.33
N ARG A 186 13.95 -18.14 19.46
CA ARG A 186 13.62 -19.16 20.45
C ARG A 186 14.65 -20.29 20.35
N LEU A 187 15.77 -20.14 21.05
CA LEU A 187 16.49 -21.30 21.58
C LEU A 187 15.52 -21.98 22.57
N ARG A 188 14.93 -23.10 22.15
CA ARG A 188 14.44 -24.09 23.10
C ARG A 188 15.68 -24.63 23.80
N THR A 189 15.84 -24.32 25.08
CA THR A 189 16.70 -25.09 25.97
C THR A 189 16.21 -26.54 25.97
N GLU A 190 16.97 -27.41 25.32
CA GLU A 190 16.91 -28.85 25.59
C GLU A 190 17.34 -29.06 27.04
N VAL A 191 16.40 -29.48 27.89
CA VAL A 191 16.72 -30.06 29.19
C VAL A 191 16.86 -31.56 28.94
N THR A 192 18.08 -31.96 28.58
CA THR A 192 18.54 -33.35 28.66
C THR A 192 18.79 -33.69 30.13
N GLY A 193 17.83 -34.35 30.76
CA GLY A 193 17.95 -34.89 32.12
C GLY A 193 17.66 -36.38 32.14
N LYS A 194 18.53 -37.20 31.52
CA LYS A 194 18.58 -38.63 31.79
C LYS A 194 19.13 -38.81 33.21
N LYS A 195 18.33 -39.35 34.13
CA LYS A 195 18.82 -39.89 35.42
C LYS A 195 18.89 -41.42 35.31
N TYR A 196 20.12 -41.94 35.35
CA TYR A 196 20.45 -43.33 35.64
C TYR A 196 21.57 -43.33 36.68
N SER A 197 21.30 -43.92 37.86
CA SER A 197 22.20 -44.56 38.84
C SER A 197 21.29 -45.07 39.97
N GLU A 198 20.99 -46.37 40.07
CA GLU A 198 21.71 -47.39 40.88
C GLU A 198 21.86 -46.96 42.35
N VAL A 199 21.05 -47.48 43.28
CA VAL A 199 21.17 -48.77 43.99
C VAL A 199 22.51 -48.91 44.71
N GLN A 200 22.51 -48.69 46.02
CA GLN A 200 23.37 -49.40 46.97
C GLN A 200 22.67 -49.51 48.33
N GLN A 201 22.74 -50.73 48.85
CA GLN A 201 22.21 -51.22 50.11
C GLN A 201 22.97 -50.61 51.29
N HIS A 202 22.30 -50.39 52.42
CA HIS A 202 22.81 -50.79 53.74
C HIS A 202 21.67 -50.74 54.77
N ASP A 203 21.63 -51.82 55.56
CA ASP A 203 20.82 -52.15 56.76
C ASP A 203 19.45 -52.82 56.55
#